data_AF-A0A355G4N1-F1
#
_entry.id   AF-A0A355G4N1-F1
#
_cell.length_a   1.000
_cell.length_b   1.000
_cell.length_c   1.000
_cell.angle_alpha   90.00
_cell.angle_beta   90.00
_cell.angle_gamma   90.00
#
_symmetry.space_group_name_H-M   'P 1'
#
loop_
_entity.id
_entity.type
_entity.pdbx_description
1 polymer ?
#
loop_
_entity_poly.entity_id
_entity_poly.type
_entity_poly.pdbx_seq_one_letter_code
_entity_poly.pdbx_strand_id
1 'polypeptide(L)'
;MKSHNSQNAEEKFSQAADGHADLWSLALRAAGLAGGLLVCVMVLLGAADPENESEQENRKKIEAMTPAERAQLKRNYEKFQKLSPAEQQRLRELHEATRSQPELNRVMHAYDAWVKTLSPWEQEDLRKADTTRERMELIRKFRTQQQEPDRRRSGRNLFELIKIMDLNFREPRLRFVFWANSPDPETYQKAINIIERSLPEPVQYPKPKAELSEFARSRAVLQAAVRFKKQDEDKNGSAWPGPETVDQIYQLLQDNEYRLRENEDPRGFRGRLRPEEQKRMMVAFYLAKGLWNQLVMSVKQELDAIHPPEDKLQQFFETLDAKKKDHLMRYPPDEMQAKLKYEYLQSHLSEEVRQSIRQRSHEVQRLILDFIPEMDLNNPSDGSRRGGGKGRQLDMKDGPPNGPDGRPGNRLPRRRNGEPGPRPPRQVPPDA
;
A
#
# COMPACT_ATOMS: atom_id res chain seq x y z
N MET A 1 -23.77 -26.29 -76.14
CA MET A 1 -23.19 -27.02 -74.98
C MET A 1 -24.38 -27.36 -74.07
N LYS A 2 -25.15 -28.47 -74.18
CA LYS A 2 -24.84 -29.93 -73.97
C LYS A 2 -23.97 -30.12 -72.73
N SER A 3 -24.30 -30.85 -71.65
CA SER A 3 -25.12 -32.05 -71.40
C SER A 3 -25.47 -32.09 -69.89
N HIS A 4 -26.72 -32.29 -69.44
CA HIS A 4 -27.40 -33.55 -69.09
C HIS A 4 -26.68 -34.52 -68.10
N ASN A 5 -27.40 -34.78 -67.00
CA ASN A 5 -27.87 -36.09 -66.52
C ASN A 5 -26.91 -37.05 -65.78
N SER A 6 -27.30 -37.47 -64.57
CA SER A 6 -27.26 -38.89 -64.16
C SER A 6 -28.14 -39.12 -62.91
N GLN A 7 -29.35 -39.61 -63.16
CA GLN A 7 -30.15 -40.38 -62.21
C GLN A 7 -29.77 -41.86 -62.32
N ASN A 8 -29.82 -42.56 -61.19
CA ASN A 8 -30.32 -43.94 -61.02
C ASN A 8 -29.79 -45.07 -61.92
N ALA A 9 -28.97 -45.93 -61.31
CA ALA A 9 -28.95 -47.40 -61.44
C ALA A 9 -28.13 -47.88 -60.23
N GLU A 10 -28.63 -48.65 -59.27
CA GLU A 10 -29.05 -50.05 -59.46
C GLU A 10 -30.27 -50.40 -58.61
N GLU A 11 -31.26 -50.96 -59.30
CA GLU A 11 -32.37 -51.72 -58.77
C GLU A 11 -31.95 -53.17 -58.45
N LYS A 12 -32.62 -53.73 -57.43
CA LYS A 12 -33.07 -55.13 -57.31
C LYS A 12 -32.02 -56.24 -57.16
N PHE A 13 -32.01 -56.88 -55.98
CA PHE A 13 -32.07 -58.35 -55.89
C PHE A 13 -32.70 -58.80 -54.55
N SER A 14 -33.88 -59.42 -54.68
CA SER A 14 -34.45 -60.52 -53.86
C SER A 14 -34.82 -60.34 -52.39
N GLN A 15 -36.15 -60.28 -52.18
CA GLN A 15 -36.86 -61.12 -51.21
C GLN A 15 -36.51 -62.61 -51.41
N ALA A 16 -36.29 -63.34 -50.30
CA ALA A 16 -36.89 -64.64 -49.96
C ALA A 16 -36.02 -65.39 -48.92
N ALA A 17 -36.57 -65.60 -47.72
CA ALA A 17 -36.59 -66.89 -47.01
C ALA A 17 -37.06 -66.66 -45.56
N ASP A 18 -38.33 -66.95 -45.33
CA ASP A 18 -38.87 -67.38 -44.04
C ASP A 18 -38.13 -68.62 -43.54
N GLY A 19 -38.10 -68.82 -42.22
CA GLY A 19 -38.10 -70.17 -41.67
C GLY A 19 -37.41 -70.38 -40.33
N HIS A 20 -38.24 -70.39 -39.29
CA HIS A 20 -38.14 -71.22 -38.07
C HIS A 20 -37.17 -70.82 -36.94
N ALA A 21 -37.71 -70.97 -35.72
CA ALA A 21 -37.09 -70.82 -34.39
C ALA A 21 -36.97 -69.34 -33.94
N ASP A 22 -37.67 -68.86 -32.92
CA ASP A 22 -37.81 -69.50 -31.61
C ASP A 22 -39.13 -69.15 -30.91
N LEU A 23 -39.96 -70.19 -30.86
CA LEU A 23 -41.13 -70.43 -30.00
C LEU A 23 -40.76 -70.51 -28.49
N TRP A 24 -39.81 -69.71 -28.01
CA TRP A 24 -39.32 -69.75 -26.61
C TRP A 24 -39.53 -68.46 -25.81
N SER A 25 -40.10 -67.40 -26.39
CA SER A 25 -40.18 -66.08 -25.73
C SER A 25 -41.55 -65.73 -25.10
N LEU A 26 -42.55 -66.60 -25.21
CA LEU A 26 -43.92 -66.34 -24.74
C LEU A 26 -44.36 -67.19 -23.52
N ALA A 27 -43.62 -68.23 -23.13
CA ALA A 27 -43.97 -69.09 -22.00
C ALA A 27 -43.33 -68.68 -20.64
N LEU A 28 -42.44 -67.68 -20.62
CA LEU A 28 -41.71 -67.24 -19.41
C LEU A 28 -42.25 -65.94 -18.78
N ARG A 29 -43.41 -65.43 -19.23
CA ARG A 29 -43.99 -64.15 -18.77
C ARG A 29 -45.14 -64.26 -17.76
N ALA A 30 -45.52 -65.45 -17.28
CA ALA A 30 -46.72 -65.60 -16.44
C ALA A 30 -46.50 -66.18 -15.02
N ALA A 31 -45.27 -66.50 -14.60
CA ALA A 31 -45.00 -67.08 -13.27
C ALA A 31 -43.90 -66.34 -12.47
N GLY A 32 -43.75 -65.02 -12.69
CA GLY A 32 -42.70 -64.20 -12.07
C GLY A 32 -43.18 -62.89 -11.44
N LEU A 33 -44.48 -62.77 -11.09
CA LEU A 33 -45.04 -61.52 -10.55
C LEU A 33 -45.66 -61.62 -9.15
N ALA A 34 -45.60 -62.80 -8.50
CA ALA A 34 -46.09 -62.97 -7.12
C ALA A 34 -44.99 -63.22 -6.07
N GLY A 35 -43.75 -63.53 -6.50
CA GLY A 35 -42.60 -63.74 -5.59
C GLY A 35 -41.65 -62.55 -5.45
N GLY A 36 -41.70 -61.58 -6.38
CA GLY A 36 -40.77 -60.44 -6.41
C GLY A 36 -41.15 -59.28 -5.46
N LEU A 37 -42.40 -59.21 -5.01
CA LEU A 37 -42.87 -58.07 -4.22
C LEU A 37 -42.66 -58.24 -2.70
N LEU A 38 -42.31 -59.45 -2.24
CA LEU A 38 -42.04 -59.73 -0.83
C LEU A 38 -40.54 -59.68 -0.48
N VAL A 39 -39.65 -59.79 -1.49
CA VAL A 39 -38.19 -59.64 -1.31
C VAL A 39 -37.75 -58.17 -1.39
N CYS A 40 -38.46 -57.31 -2.14
CA CYS A 40 -38.17 -55.87 -2.15
C CYS A 40 -38.52 -55.15 -0.84
N VAL A 41 -39.42 -55.68 -0.02
CA VAL A 41 -39.76 -55.07 1.28
C VAL A 41 -38.77 -55.47 2.38
N MET A 42 -38.16 -56.67 2.32
CA MET A 42 -37.11 -57.05 3.28
C MET A 42 -35.72 -56.46 2.98
N VAL A 43 -35.43 -56.08 1.74
CA VAL A 43 -34.20 -55.33 1.40
C VAL A 43 -34.31 -53.84 1.77
N LEU A 44 -35.53 -53.30 1.91
CA LEU A 44 -35.76 -51.91 2.37
C LEU A 44 -35.85 -51.77 3.91
N LEU A 45 -35.89 -52.88 4.66
CA LEU A 45 -35.99 -52.86 6.13
C LEU A 45 -34.76 -53.48 6.83
N GLY A 46 -33.74 -53.91 6.08
CA GLY A 46 -32.58 -54.68 6.59
C GLY A 46 -31.21 -54.00 6.56
N ALA A 47 -31.12 -52.71 6.24
CA ALA A 47 -29.87 -51.96 6.27
C ALA A 47 -30.03 -50.66 7.08
N ALA A 48 -30.30 -50.80 8.38
CA ALA A 48 -30.02 -49.74 9.34
C ALA A 48 -28.50 -49.70 9.59
N ASP A 49 -27.75 -49.38 8.53
CA ASP A 49 -26.34 -49.03 8.60
C ASP A 49 -26.27 -47.60 9.18
N PRO A 50 -25.39 -47.29 10.15
CA PRO A 50 -25.17 -45.93 10.64
C PRO A 50 -24.86 -44.88 9.53
N GLU A 51 -24.57 -45.30 8.30
CA GLU A 51 -24.47 -44.42 7.14
C GLU A 51 -25.81 -43.71 6.79
N ASN A 52 -26.96 -44.34 7.04
CA ASN A 52 -28.28 -43.79 6.69
C ASN A 52 -28.69 -42.57 7.54
N GLU A 53 -28.23 -42.48 8.80
CA GLU A 53 -28.48 -41.30 9.64
C GLU A 53 -27.77 -40.07 9.06
N SER A 54 -26.54 -40.24 8.56
CA SER A 54 -25.76 -39.16 7.94
C SER A 54 -26.39 -38.63 6.65
N GLU A 55 -27.01 -39.50 5.85
CA GLU A 55 -27.70 -39.08 4.63
C GLU A 55 -28.95 -38.26 4.91
N GLN A 56 -29.75 -38.65 5.91
CA GLN A 56 -30.95 -37.91 6.30
C GLN A 56 -30.60 -36.54 6.86
N GLU A 57 -29.55 -36.43 7.68
CA GLU A 57 -29.05 -35.15 8.17
C GLU A 57 -28.55 -34.25 7.02
N ASN A 58 -27.82 -34.81 6.06
CA ASN A 58 -27.36 -34.08 4.89
C ASN A 58 -28.53 -33.59 4.02
N ARG A 59 -29.57 -34.39 3.82
CA ARG A 59 -30.80 -33.97 3.11
C ARG A 59 -31.48 -32.81 3.82
N LYS A 60 -31.71 -32.92 5.13
CA LYS A 60 -32.29 -31.82 5.94
C LYS A 60 -31.45 -30.54 5.84
N LYS A 61 -30.11 -30.66 5.86
CA LYS A 61 -29.20 -29.52 5.70
C LYS A 61 -29.31 -28.87 4.32
N ILE A 62 -29.41 -29.66 3.25
CA ILE A 62 -29.60 -29.16 1.88
C ILE A 62 -30.99 -28.53 1.70
N GLU A 63 -32.03 -29.11 2.29
CA GLU A 63 -33.40 -28.56 2.26
C GLU A 63 -33.50 -27.23 3.01
N ALA A 64 -32.76 -27.08 4.12
CA ALA A 64 -32.67 -25.84 4.88
C ALA A 64 -31.86 -24.74 4.18
N MET A 65 -31.05 -25.05 3.16
CA MET A 65 -30.29 -24.05 2.41
C MET A 65 -31.20 -23.19 1.52
N THR A 66 -30.85 -21.91 1.43
CA THR A 66 -31.46 -20.97 0.48
C THR A 66 -31.26 -21.44 -0.97
N PRO A 67 -32.11 -21.01 -1.92
CA PRO A 67 -31.91 -21.33 -3.34
C PRO A 67 -30.53 -20.94 -3.88
N ALA A 68 -29.96 -19.83 -3.40
CA ALA A 68 -28.62 -19.36 -3.77
C ALA A 68 -27.51 -20.29 -3.26
N GLU A 69 -27.62 -20.73 -2.00
CA GLU A 69 -26.68 -21.69 -1.41
C GLU A 69 -26.76 -23.06 -2.09
N ARG A 70 -27.96 -23.56 -2.39
CA ARG A 70 -28.16 -24.80 -3.16
C ARG A 70 -27.55 -24.71 -4.55
N ALA A 71 -27.74 -23.59 -5.25
CA ALA A 71 -27.11 -23.36 -6.55
C ALA A 71 -25.58 -23.34 -6.45
N GLN A 72 -25.03 -22.73 -5.40
CA GLN A 72 -23.59 -22.73 -5.15
C GLN A 72 -23.06 -24.13 -4.82
N LEU A 73 -23.75 -24.88 -3.96
CA LEU A 73 -23.41 -26.27 -3.62
C LEU A 73 -23.41 -27.15 -4.87
N LYS A 74 -24.42 -27.01 -5.74
CA LYS A 74 -24.49 -27.71 -7.04
C LYS A 74 -23.29 -27.39 -7.93
N ARG A 75 -22.95 -26.11 -8.10
CA ARG A 75 -21.76 -25.69 -8.88
C ARG A 75 -20.46 -26.26 -8.31
N ASN A 76 -20.32 -26.27 -6.99
CA ASN A 76 -19.15 -26.83 -6.31
C ASN A 76 -19.06 -28.34 -6.52
N TYR A 77 -20.19 -29.05 -6.43
CA TYR A 77 -20.28 -30.49 -6.68
C TYR A 77 -19.94 -30.84 -8.13
N GLU A 78 -20.49 -30.12 -9.10
CA GLU A 78 -20.16 -30.31 -10.52
C GLU A 78 -18.68 -30.06 -10.81
N LYS A 79 -18.06 -29.05 -10.17
CA LYS A 79 -16.61 -28.81 -10.26
C LYS A 79 -15.81 -29.98 -9.68
N PHE A 80 -16.21 -30.46 -8.51
CA PHE A 80 -15.55 -31.60 -7.86
C PHE A 80 -15.62 -32.87 -8.72
N GLN A 81 -16.79 -33.17 -9.30
CA GLN A 81 -16.99 -34.32 -10.19
C GLN A 81 -16.13 -34.27 -11.46
N LYS A 82 -15.75 -33.08 -11.93
CA LYS A 82 -14.86 -32.89 -13.09
C LYS A 82 -13.38 -33.07 -12.77
N LEU A 83 -13.00 -33.11 -11.50
CA LEU A 83 -11.62 -33.36 -11.09
C LEU A 83 -11.22 -34.81 -11.36
N SER A 84 -9.91 -35.04 -11.54
CA SER A 84 -9.40 -36.41 -11.67
C SER A 84 -9.68 -37.22 -10.40
N PRO A 85 -9.81 -38.56 -10.48
CA PRO A 85 -10.04 -39.40 -9.29
C PRO A 85 -9.00 -39.19 -8.18
N ALA A 86 -7.74 -38.96 -8.57
CA ALA A 86 -6.65 -38.68 -7.63
C ALA A 86 -6.86 -37.35 -6.87
N GLU A 87 -7.29 -36.29 -7.56
CA GLU A 87 -7.59 -35.00 -6.93
C GLU A 87 -8.84 -35.06 -6.05
N GLN A 88 -9.88 -35.78 -6.50
CA GLN A 88 -11.07 -36.02 -5.70
C GLN A 88 -10.71 -36.71 -4.37
N GLN A 89 -9.89 -37.76 -4.45
CA GLN A 89 -9.42 -38.49 -3.28
C GLN A 89 -8.59 -37.61 -2.34
N ARG A 90 -7.66 -36.84 -2.88
CA ARG A 90 -6.86 -35.87 -2.10
C ARG A 90 -7.74 -34.86 -1.35
N LEU A 91 -8.80 -34.36 -1.98
CA LEU A 91 -9.73 -33.42 -1.34
C LEU A 91 -10.57 -34.08 -0.24
N ARG A 92 -10.97 -35.35 -0.41
CA ARG A 92 -11.64 -36.11 0.64
C ARG A 92 -10.73 -36.32 1.85
N GLU A 93 -9.48 -36.69 1.63
CA GLU A 93 -8.48 -36.83 2.69
C GLU A 93 -8.25 -35.51 3.43
N LEU A 94 -8.15 -34.40 2.69
CA LEU A 94 -8.04 -33.07 3.30
C LEU A 94 -9.27 -32.71 4.13
N HIS A 95 -10.48 -33.04 3.66
CA HIS A 95 -11.72 -32.83 4.38
C HIS A 95 -11.78 -33.63 5.69
N GLU A 96 -11.42 -34.92 5.63
CA GLU A 96 -11.35 -35.78 6.82
C GLU A 96 -10.29 -35.28 7.81
N ALA A 97 -9.12 -34.85 7.32
CA ALA A 97 -8.08 -34.26 8.17
C ALA A 97 -8.55 -32.98 8.86
N THR A 98 -9.27 -32.10 8.16
CA THR A 98 -9.83 -30.87 8.76
C THR A 98 -10.97 -31.15 9.73
N ARG A 99 -11.78 -32.19 9.47
CA ARG A 99 -12.87 -32.60 10.39
C ARG A 99 -12.33 -33.21 11.68
N SER A 100 -11.32 -34.06 11.57
CA SER A 100 -10.69 -34.74 12.72
C SER A 100 -9.78 -33.83 13.55
N GLN A 101 -9.25 -32.74 12.96
CA GLN A 101 -8.33 -31.82 13.62
C GLN A 101 -8.88 -30.38 13.67
N PRO A 102 -9.50 -29.96 14.81
CA PRO A 102 -10.08 -28.63 14.95
C PRO A 102 -9.10 -27.47 14.72
N GLU A 103 -7.82 -27.65 15.05
CA GLU A 103 -6.78 -26.64 14.83
C GLU A 103 -6.51 -26.40 13.35
N LEU A 104 -6.42 -27.46 12.55
CA LEU A 104 -6.24 -27.36 11.11
C LEU A 104 -7.42 -26.63 10.46
N ASN A 105 -8.64 -26.92 10.92
CA ASN A 105 -9.84 -26.23 10.46
C ASN A 105 -9.78 -24.72 10.76
N ARG A 106 -9.36 -24.33 11.98
CA ARG A 106 -9.15 -22.92 12.34
C ARG A 106 -8.12 -22.24 11.44
N VAL A 107 -6.98 -22.90 11.17
CA VAL A 107 -5.93 -22.37 10.28
C VAL A 107 -6.45 -22.20 8.86
N MET A 108 -7.21 -23.16 8.34
CA MET A 108 -7.80 -23.08 6.99
C MET A 108 -8.79 -21.90 6.88
N HIS A 109 -9.67 -21.72 7.87
CA HIS A 109 -10.58 -20.58 7.90
C HIS A 109 -9.85 -19.24 8.04
N ALA A 110 -8.83 -19.16 8.90
CA ALA A 110 -8.00 -17.96 9.03
C ALA A 110 -7.25 -17.63 7.73
N TYR A 111 -6.78 -18.66 7.02
CA TYR A 111 -6.14 -18.51 5.72
C TYR A 111 -7.13 -18.02 4.65
N ASP A 112 -8.31 -18.63 4.53
CA ASP A 112 -9.34 -18.20 3.57
C ASP A 112 -9.80 -16.76 3.83
N ALA A 113 -10.07 -16.41 5.10
CA ALA A 113 -10.42 -15.05 5.48
C ALA A 113 -9.29 -14.06 5.15
N TRP A 114 -8.03 -14.43 5.38
CA TRP A 114 -6.88 -13.60 5.04
C TRP A 114 -6.69 -13.45 3.52
N VAL A 115 -6.81 -14.52 2.73
CA VAL A 115 -6.67 -14.47 1.26
C VAL A 115 -7.71 -13.53 0.65
N LYS A 116 -8.92 -13.44 1.22
CA LYS A 116 -9.96 -12.48 0.79
C LYS A 116 -9.58 -11.01 1.03
N THR A 117 -8.62 -10.73 1.92
CA THR A 117 -8.06 -9.38 2.10
C THR A 117 -6.98 -9.02 1.10
N LEU A 118 -6.46 -10.01 0.38
CA LEU A 118 -5.46 -9.80 -0.65
C LEU A 118 -6.11 -9.28 -1.91
N SER A 119 -5.34 -8.50 -2.64
CA SER A 119 -5.74 -8.04 -3.97
C SER A 119 -5.83 -9.18 -5.00
N PRO A 120 -6.56 -8.98 -6.11
CA PRO A 120 -6.68 -9.99 -7.16
C PRO A 120 -5.35 -10.52 -7.72
N TRP A 121 -4.32 -9.68 -7.87
CA TRP A 121 -3.01 -10.11 -8.37
C TRP A 121 -2.19 -10.86 -7.30
N GLU A 122 -2.28 -10.47 -6.02
CA GLU A 122 -1.64 -11.23 -4.93
C GLU A 122 -2.28 -12.62 -4.77
N GLN A 123 -3.61 -12.71 -4.94
CA GLN A 123 -4.31 -14.00 -4.99
C GLN A 123 -3.86 -14.84 -6.19
N GLU A 124 -3.65 -14.23 -7.35
CA GLU A 124 -3.09 -14.90 -8.55
C GLU A 124 -1.67 -15.42 -8.28
N ASP A 125 -0.80 -14.60 -7.72
CA ASP A 125 0.58 -14.97 -7.38
C ASP A 125 0.61 -16.17 -6.41
N LEU A 126 -0.25 -16.18 -5.40
CA LEU A 126 -0.40 -17.34 -4.50
C LEU A 126 -0.87 -18.60 -5.22
N ARG A 127 -1.73 -18.44 -6.24
CA ARG A 127 -2.26 -19.55 -7.04
C ARG A 127 -1.21 -20.15 -7.95
N LYS A 128 -0.35 -19.31 -8.53
CA LYS A 128 0.76 -19.69 -9.43
C LYS A 128 1.96 -20.27 -8.70
N ALA A 129 2.08 -20.08 -7.39
CA ALA A 129 3.16 -20.70 -6.62
C ALA A 129 3.01 -22.23 -6.62
N ASP A 130 3.93 -22.89 -7.32
CA ASP A 130 3.93 -24.35 -7.54
C ASP A 130 4.40 -25.11 -6.29
N THR A 131 5.26 -24.49 -5.49
CA THR A 131 5.85 -25.12 -4.30
C THR A 131 5.30 -24.53 -3.01
N THR A 132 5.17 -25.38 -1.98
CA THR A 132 4.78 -24.95 -0.63
C THR A 132 5.73 -23.88 -0.08
N ARG A 133 7.03 -23.99 -0.38
CA ARG A 133 8.03 -23.03 0.08
C ARG A 133 7.80 -21.64 -0.51
N GLU A 134 7.63 -21.56 -1.83
CA GLU A 134 7.35 -20.31 -2.54
C GLU A 134 6.05 -19.67 -2.04
N ARG A 135 5.00 -20.47 -1.87
CA ARG A 135 3.73 -19.97 -1.32
C ARG A 135 3.92 -19.41 0.09
N MET A 136 4.71 -20.05 0.95
CA MET A 136 5.02 -19.55 2.29
C MET A 136 5.85 -18.25 2.26
N GLU A 137 6.77 -18.10 1.31
CA GLU A 137 7.53 -16.85 1.12
C GLU A 137 6.61 -15.70 0.68
N LEU A 138 5.68 -15.95 -0.24
CA LEU A 138 4.66 -14.97 -0.64
C LEU A 138 3.73 -14.61 0.52
N ILE A 139 3.26 -15.57 1.31
CA ILE A 139 2.43 -15.31 2.49
C ILE A 139 3.17 -14.40 3.48
N ARG A 140 4.44 -14.69 3.76
CA ARG A 140 5.27 -13.84 4.64
C ARG A 140 5.40 -12.44 4.05
N LYS A 141 5.70 -12.32 2.76
CA LYS A 141 5.81 -11.03 2.07
C LYS A 141 4.53 -10.21 2.19
N PHE A 142 3.37 -10.78 1.85
CA PHE A 142 2.09 -10.08 1.90
C PHE A 142 1.66 -9.75 3.32
N ARG A 143 1.88 -10.65 4.29
CA ARG A 143 1.64 -10.34 5.71
C ARG A 143 2.53 -9.21 6.21
N THR A 144 3.82 -9.20 5.89
CA THR A 144 4.71 -8.10 6.26
C THR A 144 4.26 -6.79 5.61
N GLN A 145 3.79 -6.82 4.37
CA GLN A 145 3.26 -5.63 3.69
C GLN A 145 1.94 -5.11 4.29
N GLN A 146 1.08 -6.01 4.77
CA GLN A 146 -0.16 -5.66 5.47
C GLN A 146 0.09 -5.22 6.93
N GLN A 147 1.09 -5.80 7.59
CA GLN A 147 1.49 -5.48 8.96
C GLN A 147 2.33 -4.22 9.07
N GLU A 148 3.07 -3.84 8.02
CA GLU A 148 3.62 -2.49 7.93
C GLU A 148 2.42 -1.55 7.97
N PRO A 149 2.17 -0.87 9.10
CA PRO A 149 1.03 0.01 9.21
C PRO A 149 1.17 1.04 8.09
N ASP A 150 0.04 1.54 7.64
CA ASP A 150 -0.22 2.56 6.63
C ASP A 150 0.79 3.73 6.49
N ARG A 151 1.82 3.85 7.33
CA ARG A 151 2.94 4.79 7.23
C ARG A 151 3.56 4.86 5.83
N ARG A 152 3.69 3.74 5.09
CA ARG A 152 4.16 3.78 3.69
C ARG A 152 3.03 4.07 2.70
N ARG A 153 1.83 3.50 2.85
CA ARG A 153 0.67 3.71 1.95
C ARG A 153 0.07 5.11 2.10
N SER A 154 -0.13 5.61 3.32
CA SER A 154 -0.48 6.99 3.64
C SER A 154 0.55 8.02 3.15
N GLY A 155 1.82 7.62 3.00
CA GLY A 155 2.85 8.44 2.36
C GLY A 155 2.76 8.47 0.82
N ARG A 156 2.15 7.47 0.17
CA ARG A 156 2.09 7.38 -1.31
C ARG A 156 1.13 8.39 -1.95
N ASN A 157 0.12 8.82 -1.20
CA ASN A 157 -0.79 9.90 -1.61
C ASN A 157 -0.37 11.26 -1.04
N LEU A 158 0.70 11.33 -0.25
CA LEU A 158 1.18 12.59 0.31
C LEU A 158 1.46 13.62 -0.79
N PHE A 159 2.04 13.21 -1.92
CA PHE A 159 2.28 14.12 -3.05
C PHE A 159 0.98 14.69 -3.64
N GLU A 160 -0.09 13.90 -3.73
CA GLU A 160 -1.38 14.39 -4.24
C GLU A 160 -2.06 15.31 -3.22
N LEU A 161 -2.03 14.94 -1.93
CA LEU A 161 -2.51 15.81 -0.85
C LEU A 161 -1.77 17.15 -0.83
N ILE A 162 -0.46 17.12 -1.06
CA ILE A 162 0.38 18.31 -1.16
C ILE A 162 -0.07 19.23 -2.29
N LYS A 163 -0.37 18.67 -3.47
CA LYS A 163 -0.87 19.47 -4.61
C LYS A 163 -2.22 20.10 -4.28
N ILE A 164 -3.13 19.36 -3.63
CA ILE A 164 -4.44 19.87 -3.22
C ILE A 164 -4.30 21.00 -2.18
N MET A 165 -3.35 20.85 -1.25
CA MET A 165 -3.07 21.85 -0.23
C MET A 165 -2.31 23.08 -0.75
N ASP A 166 -1.82 23.05 -1.98
CA ASP A 166 -1.07 24.15 -2.61
C ASP A 166 0.20 24.55 -1.85
N LEU A 167 0.90 23.55 -1.29
CA LEU A 167 2.07 23.79 -0.44
C LEU A 167 3.37 23.80 -1.26
N ASN A 168 4.10 24.92 -1.20
CA ASN A 168 5.29 25.13 -2.01
C ASN A 168 6.57 24.56 -1.37
N PHE A 169 6.85 23.28 -1.62
CA PHE A 169 8.08 22.62 -1.16
C PHE A 169 9.35 22.97 -1.92
N ARG A 170 9.28 23.89 -2.89
CA ARG A 170 10.50 24.48 -3.43
C ARG A 170 11.18 25.37 -2.39
N GLU A 171 10.44 25.84 -1.39
CA GLU A 171 11.00 26.54 -0.24
C GLU A 171 11.88 25.58 0.59
N PRO A 172 13.20 25.82 0.69
CA PRO A 172 14.13 24.92 1.39
C PRO A 172 13.71 24.66 2.83
N ARG A 173 13.13 25.66 3.49
CA ARG A 173 12.64 25.60 4.87
C ARG A 173 11.45 24.67 5.07
N LEU A 174 10.80 24.16 4.03
CA LEU A 174 9.74 23.15 4.15
C LEU A 174 10.20 21.75 3.75
N ARG A 175 11.37 21.63 3.09
CA ARG A 175 11.90 20.32 2.69
C ARG A 175 12.24 19.43 3.87
N PHE A 176 12.57 20.00 5.03
CA PHE A 176 12.85 19.24 6.25
C PHE A 176 11.68 18.35 6.69
N VAL A 177 10.44 18.71 6.33
CA VAL A 177 9.26 17.90 6.61
C VAL A 177 9.41 16.49 6.00
N PHE A 178 10.18 16.32 4.91
CA PHE A 178 10.45 15.00 4.33
C PHE A 178 11.67 14.29 4.91
N TRP A 179 12.52 14.99 5.67
CA TRP A 179 13.74 14.43 6.27
C TRP A 179 13.48 13.76 7.61
N ALA A 180 12.31 14.00 8.20
CA ALA A 180 11.96 13.49 9.52
C ALA A 180 10.84 12.44 9.42
N ASN A 181 10.92 11.41 10.25
CA ASN A 181 9.79 10.51 10.46
C ASN A 181 8.63 11.31 11.05
N SER A 182 7.39 11.00 10.64
CA SER A 182 6.22 11.57 11.30
C SER A 182 6.22 11.18 12.77
N PRO A 183 6.04 12.14 13.68
CA PRO A 183 6.00 11.82 15.10
C PRO A 183 4.80 10.94 15.41
N ASP A 184 4.97 10.09 16.41
CA ASP A 184 3.85 9.37 16.98
C ASP A 184 2.81 10.36 17.54
N PRO A 185 1.51 10.19 17.27
CA PRO A 185 0.48 11.13 17.70
C PRO A 185 0.45 11.37 19.21
N GLU A 186 0.63 10.33 20.03
CA GLU A 186 0.55 10.46 21.49
C GLU A 186 1.76 11.22 22.03
N THR A 187 2.95 10.88 21.56
CA THR A 187 4.19 11.57 21.93
C THR A 187 4.14 13.04 21.46
N TYR A 188 3.56 13.29 20.29
CA TYR A 188 3.37 14.65 19.80
C TYR A 188 2.43 15.46 20.70
N GLN A 189 1.30 14.88 21.13
CA GLN A 189 0.39 15.55 22.05
C GLN A 189 1.02 15.81 23.43
N LYS A 190 1.85 14.90 23.93
CA LYS A 190 2.64 15.15 25.16
C LYS A 190 3.56 16.35 25.00
N ALA A 191 4.27 16.46 23.88
CA ALA A 191 5.12 17.63 23.58
C ALA A 191 4.31 18.93 23.52
N ILE A 192 3.13 18.91 22.88
CA ILE A 192 2.23 20.06 22.82
C ILE A 192 1.75 20.48 24.22
N ASN A 193 1.44 19.53 25.10
CA ASN A 193 1.04 19.84 26.48
C ASN A 193 2.20 20.43 27.30
N ILE A 194 3.45 20.01 27.05
CA ILE A 194 4.63 20.63 27.68
C ILE A 194 4.76 22.08 27.23
N ILE A 195 4.58 22.36 25.93
CA ILE A 195 4.56 23.72 25.40
C ILE A 195 3.42 24.55 26.00
N GLU A 196 2.20 24.02 26.04
CA GLU A 196 1.04 24.73 26.59
C GLU A 196 1.26 25.16 28.04
N ARG A 197 1.87 24.31 28.86
CA ARG A 197 2.19 24.59 30.27
C ARG A 197 3.33 25.59 30.46
N SER A 198 4.20 25.76 29.47
CA SER A 198 5.32 26.70 29.54
C SER A 198 4.98 28.10 29.03
N LEU A 199 3.75 28.29 28.53
CA LEU A 199 3.26 29.62 28.15
C LEU A 199 2.89 30.42 29.41
N PRO A 200 3.26 31.72 29.48
CA PRO A 200 2.96 32.55 30.64
C PRO A 200 1.48 32.92 30.72
N GLU A 201 0.80 32.99 29.59
CA GLU A 201 -0.63 33.25 29.50
C GLU A 201 -1.37 31.99 29.05
N PRO A 202 -2.56 31.70 29.62
CA PRO A 202 -3.40 30.60 29.15
C PRO A 202 -3.75 30.73 27.67
N VAL A 203 -3.65 29.62 26.94
CA VAL A 203 -4.01 29.58 25.51
C VAL A 203 -5.50 29.86 25.35
N GLN A 204 -5.83 30.89 24.57
CA GLN A 204 -7.21 31.19 24.21
C GLN A 204 -7.67 30.26 23.10
N TYR A 205 -8.65 29.41 23.40
CA TYR A 205 -9.25 28.50 22.45
C TYR A 205 -10.56 29.08 21.88
N PRO A 206 -10.85 28.89 20.58
CA PRO A 206 -12.09 29.39 19.98
C PRO A 206 -13.33 28.62 20.45
N LYS A 207 -13.16 27.40 20.96
CA LYS A 207 -14.21 26.52 21.51
C LYS A 207 -13.65 25.77 22.73
N PRO A 208 -14.50 25.17 23.58
CA PRO A 208 -14.03 24.31 24.67
C PRO A 208 -13.06 23.23 24.18
N LYS A 209 -12.02 22.93 24.96
CA LYS A 209 -10.93 21.99 24.59
C LYS A 209 -11.44 20.57 24.27
N ALA A 210 -12.59 20.19 24.81
CA ALA A 210 -13.24 18.91 24.56
C ALA A 210 -13.87 18.80 23.15
N GLU A 211 -14.24 19.94 22.56
CA GLU A 211 -14.88 20.00 21.23
C GLU A 211 -13.89 20.23 20.09
N LEU A 212 -12.64 20.52 20.42
CA LEU A 212 -11.60 20.80 19.43
C LEU A 212 -10.92 19.52 18.97
N SER A 213 -10.71 19.42 17.65
CA SER A 213 -9.84 18.41 17.07
C SER A 213 -8.41 18.59 17.59
N GLU A 214 -7.64 17.50 17.61
CA GLU A 214 -6.22 17.55 18.00
C GLU A 214 -5.42 18.57 17.19
N PHE A 215 -5.66 18.63 15.88
CA PHE A 215 -5.04 19.62 15.00
C PHE A 215 -5.36 21.06 15.44
N ALA A 216 -6.64 21.36 15.73
CA ALA A 216 -7.04 22.70 16.15
C ALA A 216 -6.41 23.10 17.49
N ARG A 217 -6.29 22.15 18.42
CA ARG A 217 -5.62 22.36 19.72
C ARG A 217 -4.12 22.62 19.55
N SER A 218 -3.42 21.73 18.86
CA SER A 218 -1.98 21.86 18.62
C SER A 218 -1.64 23.15 17.88
N ARG A 219 -2.45 23.53 16.89
CA ARG A 219 -2.31 24.81 16.18
C ARG A 219 -2.48 26.01 17.11
N ALA A 220 -3.52 26.02 17.96
CA ALA A 220 -3.77 27.14 18.88
C ALA A 220 -2.62 27.33 19.88
N VAL A 221 -2.12 26.24 20.46
CA VAL A 221 -0.97 26.25 21.38
C VAL A 221 0.27 26.79 20.67
N LEU A 222 0.60 26.24 19.49
CA LEU A 222 1.78 26.66 18.73
C LEU A 222 1.67 28.12 18.24
N GLN A 223 0.45 28.59 17.95
CA GLN A 223 0.24 29.98 17.55
C GLN A 223 0.45 30.95 18.72
N ALA A 224 -0.05 30.60 19.92
CA ALA A 224 0.19 31.36 21.13
C ALA A 224 1.68 31.43 21.47
N ALA A 225 2.37 30.29 21.35
CA ALA A 225 3.81 30.16 21.46
C ALA A 225 4.60 31.08 20.54
N VAL A 226 4.27 31.13 19.24
CA VAL A 226 4.92 32.03 18.28
C VAL A 226 4.68 33.50 18.64
N ARG A 227 3.45 33.85 19.03
CA ARG A 227 3.12 35.23 19.43
C ARG A 227 3.93 35.65 20.65
N PHE A 228 4.03 34.78 21.65
CA PHE A 228 4.84 35.03 22.83
C PHE A 228 6.32 35.18 22.49
N LYS A 229 6.88 34.26 21.69
CA LYS A 229 8.27 34.34 21.21
C LYS A 229 8.57 35.69 20.56
N LYS A 230 7.72 36.15 19.64
CA LYS A 230 7.89 37.46 18.97
C LYS A 230 7.90 38.61 19.97
N GLN A 231 6.98 38.61 20.94
CA GLN A 231 6.91 39.65 21.98
C GLN A 231 8.09 39.63 22.97
N ASP A 232 8.62 38.45 23.30
CA ASP A 232 9.74 38.28 24.24
C ASP A 232 11.10 38.54 23.57
N GLU A 233 11.29 38.14 22.31
CA GLU A 233 12.49 38.48 21.52
C GLU A 233 12.66 39.99 21.41
N ASP A 234 11.57 40.73 21.18
CA ASP A 234 11.56 42.19 21.11
C ASP A 234 11.94 42.87 22.44
N LYS A 235 11.70 42.22 23.59
CA LYS A 235 11.90 42.79 24.93
C LYS A 235 13.20 42.37 25.58
N ASN A 236 13.50 41.07 25.52
CA ASN A 236 14.50 40.41 26.35
C ASN A 236 15.58 39.69 25.52
N GLY A 237 15.41 39.56 24.20
CA GLY A 237 16.33 38.81 23.32
C GLY A 237 16.44 37.32 23.66
N SER A 238 15.51 36.80 24.45
CA SER A 238 15.50 35.42 24.91
C SER A 238 14.87 34.51 23.86
N ALA A 239 15.50 33.38 23.60
CA ALA A 239 14.99 32.37 22.67
C ALA A 239 13.96 31.49 23.40
N TRP A 240 12.67 31.82 23.29
CA TRP A 240 11.59 30.94 23.73
C TRP A 240 11.43 29.74 22.75
N PRO A 241 11.14 28.50 23.22
CA PRO A 241 10.86 28.11 24.60
C PRO A 241 12.13 28.10 25.48
N GLY A 242 11.93 28.26 26.79
CA GLY A 242 13.04 28.23 27.77
C GLY A 242 13.82 26.91 27.72
N PRO A 243 15.10 26.89 28.14
CA PRO A 243 15.95 25.70 28.05
C PRO A 243 15.34 24.48 28.75
N GLU A 244 14.72 24.67 29.91
CA GLU A 244 14.05 23.59 30.65
C GLU A 244 12.93 22.92 29.84
N THR A 245 12.13 23.71 29.10
CA THR A 245 11.06 23.19 28.24
C THR A 245 11.66 22.42 27.05
N VAL A 246 12.74 22.95 26.47
CA VAL A 246 13.47 22.28 25.38
C VAL A 246 14.01 20.94 25.85
N ASP A 247 14.65 20.90 27.02
CA ASP A 247 15.21 19.67 27.59
C ASP A 247 14.12 18.64 27.90
N GLN A 248 12.97 19.05 28.46
CA GLN A 248 11.84 18.14 28.69
C GLN A 248 11.32 17.51 27.41
N ILE A 249 11.12 18.31 26.35
CA ILE A 249 10.66 17.77 25.07
C ILE A 249 11.74 16.91 24.44
N TYR A 250 13.00 17.33 24.49
CA TYR A 250 14.11 16.58 23.93
C TYR A 250 14.28 15.22 24.61
N GLN A 251 14.14 15.15 25.93
CA GLN A 251 14.15 13.90 26.68
C GLN A 251 12.99 12.98 26.24
N LEU A 252 11.78 13.54 26.09
CA LEU A 252 10.64 12.80 25.55
C LEU A 252 10.93 12.24 24.14
N LEU A 253 11.69 12.95 23.30
CA LEU A 253 12.09 12.44 21.99
C LEU A 253 13.08 11.28 22.08
N GLN A 254 14.04 11.36 23.01
CA GLN A 254 15.02 10.29 23.25
C GLN A 254 14.35 9.02 23.75
N ASP A 255 13.45 9.13 24.73
CA ASP A 255 12.74 8.00 25.33
C ASP A 255 11.86 7.26 24.32
N ASN A 256 11.41 7.95 23.27
CA ASN A 256 10.60 7.38 22.18
C ASN A 256 11.43 7.04 20.92
N GLU A 257 12.76 7.00 21.05
CA GLU A 257 13.70 6.72 19.97
C GLU A 257 13.48 7.56 18.70
N TYR A 258 13.03 8.80 18.85
CA TYR A 258 12.75 9.66 17.71
C TYR A 258 14.04 10.06 17.00
N ARG A 259 14.29 9.45 15.84
CA ARG A 259 15.43 9.79 14.99
C ARG A 259 14.98 10.66 13.83
N LEU A 260 15.46 11.91 13.82
CA LEU A 260 15.56 12.66 12.58
C LEU A 260 16.50 11.88 11.66
N ARG A 261 16.05 11.53 10.45
CA ARG A 261 16.88 10.80 9.48
C ARG A 261 18.18 11.59 9.35
N GLU A 262 19.27 10.97 9.78
CA GLU A 262 20.59 11.47 9.46
C GLU A 262 20.67 11.33 7.95
N ASN A 263 20.44 12.42 7.23
CA ASN A 263 20.85 12.46 5.84
C ASN A 263 22.36 12.15 5.86
N GLU A 264 22.80 11.27 4.96
CA GLU A 264 24.11 10.61 4.90
C GLU A 264 25.32 11.55 4.83
N ASP A 265 25.13 12.86 4.94
CA ASP A 265 26.20 13.83 5.02
C ASP A 265 26.38 14.32 6.48
N PRO A 266 27.28 13.69 7.27
CA PRO A 266 27.61 14.15 8.62
C PRO A 266 28.17 15.59 8.66
N ARG A 267 28.46 16.20 7.50
CA ARG A 267 28.88 17.60 7.37
C ARG A 267 27.73 18.55 7.04
N GLY A 268 26.56 18.02 6.71
CA GLY A 268 25.37 18.78 6.33
C GLY A 268 24.56 19.17 7.56
N PHE A 269 24.56 20.46 7.86
CA PHE A 269 23.65 21.12 8.80
C PHE A 269 23.90 20.89 10.30
N ARG A 270 23.93 19.65 10.82
CA ARG A 270 24.05 19.43 12.29
C ARG A 270 25.43 19.71 12.86
N GLY A 271 26.48 19.38 12.12
CA GLY A 271 27.87 19.46 12.63
C GLY A 271 28.40 20.86 12.91
N ARG A 272 27.66 21.93 12.56
CA ARG A 272 28.10 23.33 12.76
C ARG A 272 27.48 24.01 13.98
N LEU A 273 26.47 23.41 14.59
CA LEU A 273 25.68 24.03 15.65
C LEU A 273 26.18 23.61 17.02
N ARG A 274 26.06 24.49 18.01
CA ARG A 274 26.33 24.13 19.41
C ARG A 274 25.31 23.08 19.89
N PRO A 275 25.66 22.19 20.84
CA PRO A 275 24.75 21.15 21.31
C PRO A 275 23.36 21.67 21.74
N GLU A 276 23.31 22.82 22.42
CA GLU A 276 22.05 23.45 22.85
C GLU A 276 21.20 23.97 21.68
N GLU A 277 21.83 24.51 20.63
CA GLU A 277 21.15 24.91 19.40
C GLU A 277 20.61 23.71 18.64
N GLN A 278 21.35 22.59 18.65
CA GLN A 278 20.91 21.33 18.06
C GLN A 278 19.65 20.80 18.75
N LYS A 279 19.60 20.78 20.09
CA LYS A 279 18.39 20.38 20.84
C LYS A 279 17.19 21.23 20.47
N ARG A 280 17.33 22.56 20.53
CA ARG A 280 16.26 23.52 20.18
C ARG A 280 15.73 23.30 18.77
N MET A 281 16.65 23.10 17.82
CA MET A 281 16.31 22.81 16.44
C MET A 281 15.60 21.48 16.27
N MET A 282 16.05 20.43 16.95
CA MET A 282 15.38 19.13 16.93
C MET A 282 13.95 19.23 17.45
N VAL A 283 13.74 19.96 18.56
CA VAL A 283 12.41 20.24 19.10
C VAL A 283 11.56 21.04 18.12
N ALA A 284 12.10 22.11 17.53
CA ALA A 284 11.38 22.93 16.55
C ALA A 284 10.96 22.10 15.31
N PHE A 285 11.86 21.29 14.76
CA PHE A 285 11.53 20.41 13.64
C PHE A 285 10.52 19.34 14.00
N TYR A 286 10.63 18.74 15.18
CA TYR A 286 9.65 17.77 15.68
C TYR A 286 8.26 18.40 15.76
N LEU A 287 8.16 19.58 16.38
CA LEU A 287 6.90 20.31 16.53
C LEU A 287 6.28 20.68 15.18
N ALA A 288 7.09 21.21 14.27
CA ALA A 288 6.67 21.58 12.92
C ALA A 288 6.24 20.35 12.10
N LYS A 289 7.01 19.25 12.15
CA LYS A 289 6.69 18.00 11.45
C LYS A 289 5.40 17.36 11.97
N GLY A 290 5.15 17.40 13.28
CA GLY A 290 3.91 16.87 13.84
C GLY A 290 2.69 17.71 13.47
N LEU A 291 2.82 19.04 13.48
CA LEU A 291 1.73 19.92 13.06
C LEU A 291 1.39 19.69 11.58
N TRP A 292 2.42 19.59 10.75
CA TRP A 292 2.28 19.21 9.35
C TRP A 292 1.55 17.88 9.19
N ASN A 293 1.96 16.85 9.94
CA ASN A 293 1.36 15.53 9.86
C ASN A 293 -0.12 15.57 10.23
N GLN A 294 -0.48 16.31 11.29
CA GLN A 294 -1.89 16.50 11.68
C GLN A 294 -2.70 17.25 10.62
N LEU A 295 -2.12 18.27 9.97
CA LEU A 295 -2.77 18.95 8.84
C LEU A 295 -3.05 17.94 7.71
N VAL A 296 -2.05 17.17 7.30
CA VAL A 296 -2.20 16.15 6.25
C VAL A 296 -3.28 15.15 6.61
N MET A 297 -3.30 14.64 7.85
CA MET A 297 -4.33 13.69 8.29
C MET A 297 -5.72 14.33 8.31
N SER A 298 -5.85 15.56 8.77
CA SER A 298 -7.13 16.28 8.77
C SER A 298 -7.65 16.51 7.35
N VAL A 299 -6.79 16.94 6.42
CA VAL A 299 -7.15 17.13 5.01
C VAL A 299 -7.50 15.80 4.36
N LYS A 300 -6.72 14.75 4.63
CA LYS A 300 -6.99 13.40 4.13
C LYS A 300 -8.36 12.91 4.57
N GLN A 301 -8.69 13.01 5.86
CA GLN A 301 -10.01 12.60 6.39
C GLN A 301 -11.17 13.33 5.70
N GLU A 302 -11.01 14.64 5.47
CA GLU A 302 -12.01 15.46 4.79
C GLU A 302 -12.19 15.06 3.32
N LEU A 303 -11.10 14.79 2.60
CA LEU A 303 -11.14 14.30 1.22
C LEU A 303 -11.63 12.85 1.12
N ASP A 304 -11.34 12.03 2.14
CA ASP A 304 -11.77 10.64 2.18
C ASP A 304 -13.28 10.53 2.35
N ALA A 305 -13.90 11.45 3.10
CA ALA A 305 -15.35 11.57 3.24
C ALA A 305 -16.07 11.98 1.94
N ILE A 306 -15.37 12.58 0.98
CA ILE A 306 -15.92 12.87 -0.34
C ILE A 306 -15.79 11.61 -1.19
N HIS A 307 -16.93 11.03 -1.62
CA HIS A 307 -16.98 9.85 -2.47
C HIS A 307 -17.50 10.21 -3.86
N PRO A 308 -16.62 10.51 -4.83
CA PRO A 308 -17.04 10.69 -6.21
C PRO A 308 -17.72 9.41 -6.74
N PRO A 309 -18.82 9.53 -7.50
CA PRO A 309 -19.44 8.39 -8.17
C PRO A 309 -18.44 7.67 -9.10
N GLU A 310 -18.53 6.35 -9.18
CA GLU A 310 -17.57 5.53 -9.94
C GLU A 310 -17.61 5.83 -11.45
N ASP A 311 -18.80 6.13 -11.99
CA ASP A 311 -18.98 6.57 -13.38
C ASP A 311 -18.21 7.86 -13.68
N LYS A 312 -18.16 8.80 -12.72
CA LYS A 312 -17.39 10.04 -12.86
C LYS A 312 -15.89 9.80 -12.81
N LEU A 313 -15.44 8.88 -11.96
CA LEU A 313 -14.03 8.51 -11.92
C LEU A 313 -13.60 7.81 -13.21
N GLN A 314 -14.43 6.92 -13.75
CA GLN A 314 -14.16 6.26 -15.03
C GLN A 314 -14.12 7.28 -16.18
N GLN A 315 -15.12 8.16 -16.27
CA GLN A 315 -15.14 9.22 -17.28
C GLN A 315 -13.91 10.12 -17.15
N PHE A 316 -13.52 10.49 -15.93
CA PHE A 316 -12.31 11.28 -15.70
C PHE A 316 -11.05 10.53 -16.14
N PHE A 317 -10.93 9.24 -15.81
CA PHE A 317 -9.80 8.41 -16.26
C PHE A 317 -9.69 8.41 -17.79
N GLU A 318 -10.81 8.32 -18.51
CA GLU A 318 -10.85 8.39 -19.98
C GLU A 318 -10.37 9.74 -20.54
N THR A 319 -10.57 10.84 -19.81
CA THR A 319 -10.06 12.17 -20.21
C THR A 319 -8.56 12.37 -19.96
N LEU A 320 -7.91 11.52 -19.15
CA LEU A 320 -6.49 11.63 -18.87
C LEU A 320 -5.64 11.35 -20.11
N ASP A 321 -4.48 12.02 -20.19
CA ASP A 321 -3.49 11.75 -21.23
C ASP A 321 -2.89 10.33 -21.09
N ALA A 322 -2.36 9.80 -22.19
CA ALA A 322 -1.83 8.44 -22.23
C ALA A 322 -0.72 8.18 -21.21
N LYS A 323 0.11 9.19 -20.90
CA LYS A 323 1.21 9.06 -19.95
C LYS A 323 0.69 8.94 -18.52
N LYS A 324 -0.33 9.71 -18.14
CA LYS A 324 -0.98 9.60 -16.83
C LYS A 324 -1.75 8.29 -16.67
N LYS A 325 -2.49 7.86 -17.71
CA LYS A 325 -3.16 6.55 -17.72
C LYS A 325 -2.15 5.43 -17.50
N ASP A 326 -1.07 5.40 -18.28
CA ASP A 326 0.00 4.40 -18.11
C ASP A 326 0.61 4.47 -16.70
N HIS A 327 0.85 5.68 -16.17
CA HIS A 327 1.36 5.85 -14.82
C HIS A 327 0.41 5.26 -13.75
N LEU A 328 -0.90 5.54 -13.85
CA LEU A 328 -1.91 5.03 -12.93
C LEU A 328 -2.03 3.50 -13.02
N MET A 329 -1.99 2.94 -14.22
CA MET A 329 -2.10 1.49 -14.47
C MET A 329 -0.90 0.68 -13.95
N ARG A 330 0.22 1.33 -13.60
CA ARG A 330 1.35 0.68 -12.92
C ARG A 330 1.08 0.40 -11.44
N TYR A 331 0.07 1.04 -10.86
CA TYR A 331 -0.29 0.83 -9.47
C TYR A 331 -1.25 -0.35 -9.34
N PRO A 332 -1.19 -1.05 -8.20
CA PRO A 332 -2.24 -1.99 -7.85
C PRO A 332 -3.63 -1.30 -7.85
N PRO A 333 -4.70 -1.94 -8.37
CA PRO A 333 -6.06 -1.40 -8.46
C PRO A 333 -6.61 -0.59 -7.28
N ASP A 334 -6.37 -0.97 -6.03
CA ASP A 334 -6.78 -0.19 -4.85
C ASP A 334 -6.04 1.16 -4.77
N GLU A 335 -4.72 1.14 -5.00
CA GLU A 335 -3.89 2.35 -5.05
C GLU A 335 -4.18 3.20 -6.29
N MET A 336 -4.43 2.57 -7.43
CA MET A 336 -4.81 3.25 -8.67
C MET A 336 -6.12 4.01 -8.48
N GLN A 337 -7.15 3.37 -7.92
CA GLN A 337 -8.43 4.03 -7.61
C GLN A 337 -8.26 5.19 -6.61
N ALA A 338 -7.49 5.00 -5.54
CA ALA A 338 -7.23 6.05 -4.57
C ALA A 338 -6.52 7.26 -5.21
N LYS A 339 -5.50 7.01 -6.06
CA LYS A 339 -4.79 8.07 -6.79
C LYS A 339 -5.70 8.79 -7.78
N LEU A 340 -6.47 8.03 -8.55
CA LEU A 340 -7.46 8.58 -9.49
C LEU A 340 -8.47 9.48 -8.77
N LYS A 341 -8.96 9.04 -7.59
CA LYS A 341 -9.82 9.86 -6.72
C LYS A 341 -9.16 11.18 -6.35
N TYR A 342 -7.92 11.19 -5.85
CA TYR A 342 -7.26 12.45 -5.47
C TYR A 342 -6.98 13.36 -6.69
N GLU A 343 -6.59 12.80 -7.84
CA GLU A 343 -6.42 13.58 -9.08
C GLU A 343 -7.75 14.20 -9.55
N TYR A 344 -8.85 13.44 -9.45
CA TYR A 344 -10.20 13.96 -9.74
C TYR A 344 -10.56 15.11 -8.80
N LEU A 345 -10.38 14.91 -7.48
CA LEU A 345 -10.69 15.91 -6.46
C LEU A 345 -9.85 17.18 -6.64
N GLN A 346 -8.59 17.08 -7.07
CA GLN A 346 -7.75 18.26 -7.33
C GLN A 346 -8.45 19.28 -8.25
N SER A 347 -9.16 18.81 -9.28
CA SER A 347 -9.87 19.66 -10.24
C SER A 347 -11.34 19.90 -9.88
N HIS A 348 -12.00 18.96 -9.21
CA HIS A 348 -13.45 18.95 -8.98
C HIS A 348 -13.88 19.22 -7.52
N LEU A 349 -12.94 19.56 -6.63
CA LEU A 349 -13.26 20.02 -5.28
C LEU A 349 -14.15 21.27 -5.31
N SER A 350 -15.13 21.32 -4.40
CA SER A 350 -15.92 22.53 -4.20
C SER A 350 -15.01 23.68 -3.76
N GLU A 351 -15.36 24.89 -4.19
CA GLU A 351 -14.52 26.05 -3.94
C GLU A 351 -14.42 26.37 -2.43
N GLU A 352 -15.48 26.12 -1.66
CA GLU A 352 -15.48 26.25 -0.20
C GLU A 352 -14.46 25.32 0.47
N VAL A 353 -14.46 24.03 0.11
CA VAL A 353 -13.52 23.05 0.67
C VAL A 353 -12.09 23.40 0.25
N ARG A 354 -11.89 23.77 -1.02
CA ARG A 354 -10.58 24.20 -1.54
C ARG A 354 -10.04 25.40 -0.77
N GLN A 355 -10.85 26.42 -0.52
CA GLN A 355 -10.46 27.61 0.23
C GLN A 355 -10.16 27.28 1.69
N SER A 356 -10.98 26.47 2.34
CA SER A 356 -10.76 25.98 3.71
C SER A 356 -9.44 25.22 3.86
N ILE A 357 -9.14 24.31 2.92
CA ILE A 357 -7.86 23.57 2.91
C ILE A 357 -6.70 24.55 2.71
N ARG A 358 -6.75 25.41 1.68
CA ARG A 358 -5.69 26.38 1.39
C ARG A 358 -5.42 27.30 2.56
N GLN A 359 -6.46 27.81 3.21
CA GLN A 359 -6.31 28.68 4.37
C GLN A 359 -5.58 27.96 5.51
N ARG A 360 -6.04 26.76 5.90
CA ARG A 360 -5.38 25.96 6.95
C ARG A 360 -3.93 25.64 6.59
N SER A 361 -3.66 25.31 5.34
CA SER A 361 -2.32 25.02 4.83
C SER A 361 -1.38 26.22 4.91
N HIS A 362 -1.84 27.42 4.51
CA HIS A 362 -1.06 28.65 4.61
C HIS A 362 -0.80 29.06 6.06
N GLU A 363 -1.79 28.90 6.94
CA GLU A 363 -1.64 29.19 8.37
C GLU A 363 -0.59 28.28 9.02
N VAL A 364 -0.64 26.97 8.72
CA VAL A 364 0.37 26.01 9.19
C VAL A 364 1.74 26.30 8.61
N GLN A 365 1.84 26.62 7.31
CA GLN A 365 3.10 26.99 6.68
C GLN A 365 3.74 28.20 7.36
N ARG A 366 3.00 29.30 7.55
CA ARG A 366 3.53 30.48 8.27
C ARG A 366 3.98 30.13 9.68
N LEU A 367 3.17 29.36 10.40
CA LEU A 367 3.50 28.97 11.77
C LEU A 367 4.78 28.13 11.82
N ILE A 368 4.96 27.17 10.91
CA ILE A 368 6.19 26.39 10.79
C ILE A 368 7.39 27.31 10.48
N LEU A 369 7.24 28.26 9.57
CA LEU A 369 8.30 29.21 9.21
C LEU A 369 8.67 30.15 10.36
N ASP A 370 7.73 30.51 11.22
CA ASP A 370 7.96 31.33 12.42
C ASP A 370 8.69 30.55 13.54
N PHE A 371 8.51 29.22 13.60
CA PHE A 371 9.18 28.36 14.57
C PHE A 371 10.63 28.06 14.21
N ILE A 372 10.88 27.80 12.92
CA ILE A 372 12.20 27.43 12.45
C ILE A 372 13.03 28.69 12.34
N PRO A 373 14.12 28.83 13.11
CA PRO A 373 14.96 30.01 13.04
C PRO A 373 15.39 30.27 11.60
N GLU A 374 15.51 31.55 11.24
CA GLU A 374 16.09 32.02 9.98
C GLU A 374 17.59 31.68 9.93
N MET A 375 17.88 30.39 9.92
CA MET A 375 19.21 29.90 9.59
C MET A 375 19.37 29.97 8.09
N ASP A 376 20.63 29.98 7.66
CA ASP A 376 21.08 29.98 6.28
C ASP A 376 20.79 28.62 5.57
N LEU A 377 19.57 28.12 5.73
CA LEU A 377 18.96 26.98 5.05
C LEU A 377 18.89 27.18 3.53
N ASN A 378 19.09 28.42 3.08
CA ASN A 378 19.06 28.81 1.68
C ASN A 378 20.30 28.33 0.91
N ASN A 379 21.36 27.85 1.57
CA ASN A 379 22.57 27.43 0.86
C ASN A 379 23.24 26.12 1.37
N PRO A 380 22.56 24.95 1.33
CA PRO A 380 23.18 23.67 1.71
C PRO A 380 24.35 23.26 0.80
N SER A 381 24.40 23.80 -0.43
CA SER A 381 25.34 23.38 -1.48
C SER A 381 26.61 24.23 -1.61
N ASP A 382 26.71 25.35 -0.90
CA ASP A 382 27.87 26.27 -1.01
C ASP A 382 28.91 26.04 0.09
N GLY A 383 28.81 24.89 0.75
CA GLY A 383 29.86 24.37 1.61
C GLY A 383 31.11 24.00 0.82
N SER A 384 32.08 24.92 0.79
CA SER A 384 33.51 24.62 0.64
C SER A 384 34.04 24.29 -0.77
N ARG A 385 33.72 25.09 -1.79
CA ARG A 385 34.64 25.32 -2.93
C ARG A 385 35.57 26.52 -2.72
N ARG A 386 35.88 26.85 -1.46
CA ARG A 386 37.03 27.70 -1.10
C ARG A 386 38.31 26.85 -1.16
N GLY A 387 38.74 26.55 -2.37
CA GLY A 387 39.94 25.78 -2.67
C GLY A 387 40.16 25.72 -4.17
N GLY A 388 40.68 26.82 -4.74
CA GLY A 388 41.31 26.95 -6.05
C GLY A 388 40.91 25.96 -7.15
N GLY A 389 39.96 26.35 -8.00
CA GLY A 389 39.63 25.60 -9.20
C GLY A 389 38.65 26.34 -10.10
N LYS A 390 39.06 27.49 -10.63
CA LYS A 390 38.39 28.08 -11.81
C LYS A 390 38.52 27.07 -12.95
N GLY A 391 37.44 26.40 -13.35
CA GLY A 391 37.45 25.60 -14.57
C GLY A 391 36.28 24.63 -14.69
N ARG A 392 35.38 24.95 -15.62
CA ARG A 392 34.30 24.11 -16.19
C ARG A 392 33.04 23.96 -15.33
N GLN A 393 32.18 24.98 -15.42
CA GLN A 393 30.76 24.70 -15.63
C GLN A 393 30.66 23.99 -16.98
N LEU A 394 30.37 22.69 -16.96
CA LEU A 394 29.87 22.01 -18.14
C LEU A 394 28.40 22.34 -18.26
N ASP A 395 28.08 22.97 -19.39
CA ASP A 395 26.74 23.17 -19.91
C ASP A 395 25.99 21.84 -19.89
N MET A 396 24.89 21.78 -19.15
CA MET A 396 24.06 20.57 -18.99
C MET A 396 22.90 20.56 -20.00
N LYS A 397 23.05 21.25 -21.14
CA LYS A 397 22.00 21.41 -22.14
C LYS A 397 22.07 20.49 -23.36
N ASP A 398 23.14 19.74 -23.55
CA ASP A 398 23.24 18.79 -24.66
C ASP A 398 23.23 17.35 -24.14
N GLY A 399 22.05 16.72 -24.24
CA GLY A 399 21.94 15.27 -24.09
C GLY A 399 22.78 14.56 -25.16
N PRO A 400 23.36 13.38 -24.88
CA PRO A 400 24.12 12.65 -25.88
C PRO A 400 23.18 12.22 -27.01
N PRO A 401 23.54 12.45 -28.29
CA PRO A 401 22.79 11.85 -29.38
C PRO A 401 23.00 10.35 -29.34
N ASN A 402 21.91 9.60 -29.19
CA ASN A 402 21.88 8.18 -29.51
C ASN A 402 22.15 8.03 -31.01
N GLY A 403 23.37 7.63 -31.36
CA GLY A 403 23.70 7.08 -32.67
C GLY A 403 23.59 5.55 -32.63
N PRO A 404 22.94 4.91 -33.62
CA PRO A 404 23.02 3.47 -33.82
C PRO A 404 24.36 3.12 -34.50
N ASP A 405 24.71 1.84 -34.43
CA ASP A 405 25.83 1.16 -35.11
C ASP A 405 27.13 0.98 -34.29
N GLY A 406 27.48 -0.30 -34.17
CA GLY A 406 28.43 -0.82 -33.21
C GLY A 406 29.89 -0.87 -33.67
N ARG A 407 30.76 -1.14 -32.68
CA ARG A 407 31.86 -2.11 -32.75
C ARG A 407 32.52 -2.25 -31.37
N PRO A 408 32.87 -3.46 -30.92
CA PRO A 408 33.62 -3.65 -29.70
C PRO A 408 35.11 -3.40 -29.97
N GLY A 409 35.65 -2.31 -29.42
CA GLY A 409 37.05 -1.92 -29.57
C GLY A 409 37.70 -1.70 -28.22
N ASN A 410 38.68 -2.55 -27.92
CA ASN A 410 39.67 -2.52 -26.84
C ASN A 410 39.85 -1.16 -26.13
N ARG A 411 39.40 -1.07 -24.87
CA ARG A 411 39.90 -0.06 -23.93
C ARG A 411 41.06 -0.65 -23.12
N LEU A 412 42.25 -0.12 -23.36
CA LEU A 412 43.44 -0.34 -22.53
C LEU A 412 43.19 0.13 -21.07
N PRO A 413 43.83 -0.51 -20.08
CA PRO A 413 43.68 -0.15 -18.68
C PRO A 413 44.27 1.23 -18.42
N ARG A 414 43.45 2.11 -17.87
CA ARG A 414 43.78 3.49 -17.51
C ARG A 414 44.82 3.48 -16.37
N ARG A 415 46.03 3.97 -16.65
CA ARG A 415 47.11 4.19 -15.67
C ARG A 415 46.62 5.03 -14.50
N ARG A 416 46.92 4.55 -13.30
CA ARG A 416 46.71 5.20 -11.99
C ARG A 416 47.81 6.26 -11.81
N ASN A 417 47.49 7.53 -12.03
CA ASN A 417 48.39 8.63 -11.72
C ASN A 417 48.28 8.95 -10.22
N GLY A 418 49.34 8.68 -9.45
CA GLY A 418 49.36 8.98 -8.02
C GLY A 418 50.63 8.58 -7.27
N GLU A 419 51.80 8.58 -7.90
CA GLU A 419 53.08 8.49 -7.16
C GLU A 419 53.74 9.87 -7.04
N PRO A 420 54.18 10.28 -5.82
CA PRO A 420 54.91 11.53 -5.62
C PRO A 420 56.31 11.44 -6.22
N GLY A 421 56.65 12.38 -7.11
CA GLY A 421 58.01 12.54 -7.63
C GLY A 421 59.02 12.96 -6.54
N PRO A 422 60.32 12.72 -6.76
CA PRO A 422 61.36 12.97 -5.77
C PRO A 422 61.52 14.47 -5.48
N ARG A 423 61.67 14.81 -4.19
CA ARG A 423 61.96 16.18 -3.74
C ARG A 423 63.36 16.60 -4.20
N PRO A 424 63.54 17.86 -4.67
CA PRO A 424 64.85 18.40 -4.94
C PRO A 424 65.66 18.60 -3.64
N PRO A 425 67.01 18.59 -3.72
CA PRO A 425 67.86 18.69 -2.55
C PRO A 425 67.74 20.07 -1.87
N ARG A 426 67.78 20.03 -0.53
CA ARG A 426 67.78 21.19 0.37
C ARG A 426 69.01 22.07 0.08
N GLN A 427 68.77 23.35 -0.24
CA GLN A 427 69.82 24.36 -0.21
C GLN A 427 70.17 24.65 1.26
N VAL A 428 71.46 24.55 1.58
CA VAL A 428 72.05 24.92 2.86
C VAL A 428 72.26 26.45 2.84
N PRO A 429 71.77 27.22 3.83
CA PRO A 429 72.13 28.63 3.95
C PRO A 429 73.59 28.78 4.41
N PRO A 430 74.30 29.81 3.93
CA PRO A 430 75.66 30.10 4.34
C PRO A 430 75.69 30.73 5.75
N ASP A 431 76.84 30.58 6.40
CA ASP A 431 77.16 31.00 7.77
C ASP A 431 76.66 32.40 8.17
N ALA A 432 76.02 32.48 9.35
CA ALA A 432 76.15 33.54 10.36
C ALA A 432 75.39 33.14 11.64
#